data_AF-A0A1G6Z7X3-F1
#
_entry.id   AF-A0A1G6Z7X3-F1
#
_cell.length_a   1.000
_cell.length_b   1.000
_cell.length_c   1.000
_cell.angle_alpha   90.00
_cell.angle_beta   90.00
_cell.angle_gamma   90.00
#
_symmetry.space_group_name_H-M   'P 1'
#
loop_
_entity.id
_entity.type
_entity.pdbx_description
1 polymer ?
#
loop_
_entity_poly.entity_id
_entity_poly.type
_entity_poly.pdbx_seq_one_letter_code
_entity_poly.pdbx_strand_id
1 'polypeptide(L)'
;MNHMKKITLLLILCLLSLITNAQDQPLPATVVNLLPKGYEVLKRTSGDLNLDTYPDMIVVLNKANEKETSDVALHPKKRPLLIFIGGPGHTYRLAARSDEAVTAWIVAA
;
A
#
# COMPACT_ATOMS: atom_id res chain seq x y z
N MET A 1 -25.76 13.74 -36.59
CA MET A 1 -24.46 13.55 -35.91
C MET A 1 -23.61 12.59 -36.73
N ASN A 2 -22.61 13.12 -37.44
CA ASN A 2 -21.85 12.39 -38.46
C ASN A 2 -21.15 11.16 -37.88
N HIS A 3 -21.19 10.05 -38.62
CA HIS A 3 -20.67 8.74 -38.21
C HIS A 3 -19.23 8.80 -37.69
N MET A 4 -18.40 9.68 -38.26
CA MET A 4 -17.01 9.90 -37.84
C MET A 4 -16.88 10.54 -36.46
N LYS A 5 -17.78 11.47 -36.09
CA LYS A 5 -17.76 12.13 -34.77
C LYS A 5 -18.08 11.15 -33.63
N LYS A 6 -18.91 10.13 -33.90
CA LYS A 6 -19.22 9.05 -32.94
C LYS A 6 -18.01 8.16 -32.68
N ILE A 7 -17.25 7.82 -33.73
CA ILE A 7 -16.02 7.01 -33.61
C ILE A 7 -14.95 7.77 -32.84
N THR A 8 -14.75 9.06 -33.17
CA THR A 8 -13.82 9.92 -32.42
C THR A 8 -14.23 10.05 -30.95
N LEU A 9 -15.53 10.20 -30.66
CA LEU A 9 -16.04 10.25 -29.29
C LEU A 9 -15.83 8.93 -28.52
N LEU A 10 -16.02 7.79 -29.19
CA LEU A 10 -15.85 6.46 -28.59
C LEU A 10 -14.38 6.16 -28.28
N LEU A 11 -13.46 6.57 -29.15
CA LEU A 11 -12.01 6.48 -28.91
C LEU A 11 -11.59 7.36 -27.73
N ILE A 12 -12.06 8.60 -27.67
CA ILE A 12 -11.78 9.50 -26.53
C ILE A 12 -12.29 8.86 -25.23
N LEU A 13 -13.51 8.34 -25.20
CA LEU A 13 -14.08 7.70 -24.01
C LEU A 13 -13.26 6.47 -23.55
N CYS A 14 -12.72 5.69 -24.50
CA CYS A 14 -11.87 4.53 -24.22
C CYS A 14 -10.47 4.92 -23.73
N LEU A 15 -9.93 6.05 -24.18
CA LEU A 15 -8.66 6.58 -23.68
C LEU A 15 -8.78 7.17 -22.26
N LEU A 16 -9.94 7.72 -21.88
CA LEU A 16 -10.15 8.25 -20.53
C LEU A 16 -10.22 7.15 -19.44
N SER A 17 -10.64 5.92 -19.77
CA SER A 17 -10.74 4.82 -18.78
C SER A 17 -9.40 4.18 -18.40
N LEU A 18 -8.33 4.43 -19.17
CA LEU A 18 -6.99 3.88 -18.90
C LEU A 18 -6.23 4.63 -17.79
N ILE A 19 -6.66 5.85 -17.45
CA ILE A 19 -5.91 6.75 -16.56
C ILE A 19 -6.21 6.48 -15.06
N THR A 20 -7.23 5.68 -14.75
CA THR A 20 -7.76 5.54 -13.37
C THR A 20 -6.99 4.55 -12.48
N ASN A 21 -6.04 3.77 -13.03
CA ASN A 21 -5.38 2.68 -12.29
C ASN A 21 -4.03 3.03 -11.63
N ALA A 22 -3.57 4.28 -11.71
CA ALA A 22 -2.23 4.66 -11.26
C ALA A 22 -2.18 5.45 -9.93
N GLN A 23 -3.33 5.74 -9.31
CA GLN A 23 -3.34 6.49 -8.05
C GLN A 23 -3.24 5.54 -6.86
N ASP A 24 -2.16 5.68 -6.10
CA ASP A 24 -1.97 5.03 -4.81
C ASP A 24 -3.10 5.49 -3.87
N GLN A 25 -4.15 4.67 -3.75
CA GLN A 25 -5.31 5.00 -2.92
C GLN A 25 -4.88 5.23 -1.47
N PRO A 26 -5.42 6.25 -0.77
CA PRO A 26 -5.10 6.47 0.63
C PRO A 26 -5.46 5.22 1.46
N LEU A 27 -4.70 4.96 2.53
CA LEU A 27 -5.03 3.86 3.43
C LEU A 27 -6.43 4.09 4.04
N PRO A 28 -7.27 3.04 4.14
CA PRO A 28 -8.52 3.11 4.87
C PRO A 28 -8.30 3.58 6.32
N ALA A 29 -9.18 4.44 6.83
CA ALA A 29 -9.08 4.97 8.19
C ALA A 29 -9.01 3.86 9.26
N THR A 30 -9.69 2.74 9.02
CA THR A 30 -9.65 1.54 9.86
C THR A 30 -8.25 0.97 9.99
N VAL A 31 -7.46 0.96 8.90
CA VAL A 31 -6.06 0.51 8.91
C VAL A 31 -5.17 1.54 9.59
N VAL A 32 -5.35 2.84 9.27
CA VAL A 32 -4.56 3.94 9.87
C VAL A 32 -4.64 3.91 11.40
N ASN A 33 -5.83 3.68 11.96
CA ASN A 33 -6.05 3.60 13.40
C ASN A 33 -5.37 2.40 14.08
N LEU A 34 -5.01 1.36 13.30
CA LEU A 34 -4.33 0.17 13.80
C LEU A 34 -2.80 0.26 13.66
N LEU A 35 -2.27 1.34 13.07
CA LEU A 35 -0.84 1.53 12.95
C LEU A 35 -0.20 1.87 14.32
N PRO A 36 0.98 1.31 14.63
CA PRO A 36 1.74 1.69 15.81
C PRO A 36 2.17 3.17 15.74
N LYS A 37 2.09 3.87 16.87
CA LYS A 37 2.51 5.29 16.95
C LYS A 37 3.98 5.46 16.58
N GLY A 38 4.29 6.57 15.91
CA GLY A 38 5.67 6.92 15.51
C GLY A 38 6.19 6.14 14.29
N TYR A 39 5.32 5.39 13.62
CA TYR A 39 5.60 4.72 12.35
C TYR A 39 4.83 5.35 11.20
N GLU A 40 5.42 5.29 10.03
CA GLU A 40 4.85 5.70 8.75
C GLU A 40 4.76 4.50 7.81
N VAL A 41 3.86 4.57 6.83
CA VAL A 41 3.73 3.53 5.82
C VAL A 41 4.83 3.71 4.79
N LEU A 42 5.72 2.71 4.68
CA LEU A 42 6.75 2.67 3.65
C LEU A 42 6.18 2.14 2.33
N LYS A 43 5.43 1.04 2.41
CA LYS A 43 4.84 0.38 1.24
C LYS A 43 3.61 -0.41 1.65
N ARG A 44 2.67 -0.55 0.72
CA ARG A 44 1.54 -1.46 0.85
C ARG A 44 1.31 -2.23 -0.44
N THR A 45 0.66 -3.37 -0.31
CA THR A 45 0.05 -4.10 -1.42
C THR A 45 -1.26 -4.73 -0.95
N SER A 46 -2.16 -4.96 -1.89
CA SER A 46 -3.44 -5.62 -1.63
C SER A 46 -3.58 -6.85 -2.52
N GLY A 47 -4.32 -7.83 -2.04
CA GLY A 47 -4.53 -9.09 -2.73
C GLY A 47 -5.48 -9.98 -1.94
N ASP A 48 -5.57 -11.23 -2.31
CA ASP A 48 -6.39 -12.22 -1.63
C ASP A 48 -5.46 -13.25 -0.98
N LEU A 49 -5.32 -13.20 0.35
CA LEU A 49 -4.43 -14.07 1.12
C LEU A 49 -5.19 -15.25 1.74
N ASN A 50 -6.52 -15.21 1.78
CA ASN A 50 -7.37 -16.20 2.44
C ASN A 50 -8.46 -16.81 1.54
N LEU A 51 -8.45 -16.49 0.24
CA LEU A 51 -9.35 -16.97 -0.79
C LEU A 51 -10.81 -16.53 -0.60
N ASP A 52 -11.02 -15.30 -0.14
CA ASP A 52 -12.34 -14.70 0.04
C ASP A 52 -12.61 -13.52 -0.92
N THR A 53 -13.79 -12.91 -0.81
CA THR A 53 -14.20 -11.82 -1.73
C THR A 53 -13.66 -10.44 -1.35
N TYR A 54 -12.98 -10.31 -0.20
CA TYR A 54 -12.54 -9.06 0.38
C TYR A 54 -11.01 -8.94 0.25
N PRO A 55 -10.51 -7.85 -0.37
CA PRO A 55 -9.08 -7.69 -0.52
C PRO A 55 -8.40 -7.49 0.84
N ASP A 56 -7.39 -8.31 1.09
CA ASP A 56 -6.45 -8.22 2.19
C ASP A 56 -5.37 -7.17 1.91
N MET A 57 -4.58 -6.84 2.94
CA MET A 57 -3.52 -5.86 2.82
C MET A 57 -2.26 -6.27 3.57
N ILE A 58 -1.12 -6.12 2.90
CA ILE A 58 0.21 -6.21 3.53
C ILE A 58 0.78 -4.80 3.57
N VAL A 59 1.22 -4.37 4.76
CA VAL A 59 1.76 -3.02 5.00
C VAL A 59 3.13 -3.13 5.64
N VAL A 60 4.13 -2.50 5.05
CA VAL A 60 5.48 -2.33 5.60
C VAL A 60 5.60 -0.93 6.20
N LEU A 61 6.12 -0.85 7.42
CA LEU A 61 6.29 0.41 8.14
C LEU A 61 7.77 0.79 8.28
N ASN A 62 8.03 2.08 8.40
CA ASN A 62 9.34 2.63 8.77
C ASN A 62 9.18 3.68 9.88
N LYS A 63 10.27 4.02 10.57
CA LYS A 63 10.27 5.17 11.49
C LYS A 63 10.54 6.45 10.69
N ALA A 64 9.88 7.55 11.07
CA ALA A 64 10.05 8.85 10.40
C ALA A 64 11.51 9.34 10.44
N ASN A 65 12.21 9.12 11.56
CA ASN A 65 13.61 9.52 11.76
C ASN A 65 14.64 8.44 11.34
N GLU A 66 14.23 7.46 10.51
CA GLU A 66 15.10 6.35 10.12
C GLU A 66 16.28 6.81 9.24
N LYS A 67 16.07 7.76 8.33
CA LYS A 67 17.12 8.27 7.43
C LYS A 67 18.29 8.94 8.17
N GLU A 68 18.04 9.56 9.32
CA GLU A 68 19.05 10.34 10.06
C GLU A 68 19.86 9.49 11.04
N THR A 69 19.37 8.28 11.38
CA THR A 69 19.91 7.45 12.48
C THR A 69 20.48 6.12 11.99
N SER A 70 20.65 5.95 10.68
CA SER A 70 20.91 4.65 10.09
C SER A 70 22.42 4.34 10.02
N ASP A 71 22.93 3.58 10.99
CA ASP A 71 24.23 2.91 10.92
C ASP A 71 24.09 1.51 10.27
N VAL A 72 23.78 1.52 8.97
CA VAL A 72 23.35 0.32 8.21
C VAL A 72 24.47 -0.70 8.03
N ALA A 73 25.72 -0.26 8.06
CA ALA A 73 26.86 -1.14 7.85
C ALA A 73 27.04 -2.16 8.99
N LEU A 74 26.60 -1.83 10.21
CA LEU A 74 26.78 -2.68 11.39
C LEU A 74 25.45 -3.21 11.95
N HIS A 75 24.36 -2.46 11.82
CA HIS A 75 23.07 -2.84 12.43
C HIS A 75 21.89 -2.54 11.49
N PRO A 76 21.54 -3.48 10.56
CA PRO A 76 20.40 -3.28 9.68
C PRO A 76 19.13 -3.12 10.51
N LYS A 77 18.48 -1.96 10.37
CA LYS A 77 17.27 -1.63 11.13
C LYS A 77 16.12 -2.51 10.68
N LYS A 78 15.36 -3.04 11.63
CA LYS A 78 14.19 -3.87 11.35
C LYS A 78 12.94 -3.03 11.11
N ARG A 79 12.05 -3.52 10.24
CA ARG A 79 10.82 -2.85 9.83
C ARG A 79 9.60 -3.72 10.15
N PRO A 80 8.58 -3.18 10.83
CA PRO A 80 7.33 -3.89 11.03
C PRO A 80 6.64 -4.20 9.70
N LEU A 81 6.25 -5.45 9.54
CA LEU A 81 5.34 -5.95 8.52
C LEU A 81 4.01 -6.28 9.19
N LEU A 82 2.93 -5.69 8.69
CA LEU A 82 1.57 -5.93 9.16
C LEU A 82 0.76 -6.63 8.07
N ILE A 83 -0.02 -7.63 8.45
CA ILE A 83 -0.98 -8.31 7.57
C ILE A 83 -2.38 -8.04 8.10
N PHE A 84 -3.22 -7.48 7.25
CA PHE A 84 -4.63 -7.20 7.52
C PHE A 84 -5.50 -8.11 6.68
N ILE A 85 -6.52 -8.69 7.31
CA ILE A 85 -7.58 -9.41 6.61
C ILE A 85 -8.74 -8.46 6.34
N GLY A 86 -9.17 -8.44 5.08
CA GLY A 86 -10.29 -7.64 4.60
C GLY A 86 -11.63 -8.19 5.10
N GLY A 87 -12.63 -7.33 5.12
CA GLY A 87 -14.00 -7.70 5.45
C GLY A 87 -15.04 -6.82 4.77
N PRO A 88 -16.32 -7.10 5.00
CA PRO A 88 -17.42 -6.32 4.45
C PRO A 88 -17.27 -4.82 4.74
N GLY A 89 -17.63 -3.97 3.79
CA GLY A 89 -17.63 -2.52 3.96
C GLY A 89 -16.23 -1.91 4.15
N HIS A 90 -15.19 -2.50 3.56
CA HIS A 90 -13.79 -2.04 3.71
C HIS A 90 -13.30 -2.02 5.17
N THR A 91 -13.80 -2.96 5.97
CA THR A 91 -13.29 -3.22 7.31
C THR A 91 -12.01 -4.05 7.21
N TYR A 92 -11.11 -3.86 8.17
CA TYR A 92 -9.83 -4.56 8.23
C TYR A 92 -9.54 -4.98 9.67
N ARG A 93 -8.97 -6.17 9.83
CA ARG A 93 -8.48 -6.67 11.12
C ARG A 93 -7.00 -7.02 10.99
N LEU A 94 -6.18 -6.60 11.94
CA LEU A 94 -4.78 -7.04 12.01
C LEU A 94 -4.75 -8.55 12.32
N ALA A 95 -4.24 -9.34 11.38
CA ALA A 95 -4.14 -10.78 11.52
C ALA A 95 -2.74 -11.22 11.97
N ALA A 96 -1.70 -10.53 11.52
CA ALA A 96 -0.33 -10.80 11.95
C ALA A 96 0.53 -9.55 11.91
N ARG A 97 1.58 -9.57 12.74
CA ARG A 97 2.66 -8.58 12.76
C ARG A 97 3.99 -9.31 12.91
N SER A 98 4.97 -8.93 12.10
CA SER A 98 6.37 -9.33 12.27
C SER A 98 7.23 -8.09 12.31
N ASP A 99 8.01 -7.93 13.37
CA ASP A 99 9.01 -6.87 13.47
C ASP A 99 10.37 -7.29 12.92
N GLU A 100 10.50 -8.50 12.35
CA GLU A 100 11.79 -9.09 11.94
C GLU A 100 11.89 -9.43 10.46
N ALA A 101 10.75 -9.57 9.76
CA ALA A 101 10.68 -10.07 8.39
C ALA A 101 11.25 -9.11 7.34
N VAL A 102 11.33 -7.82 7.65
CA VAL A 102 11.79 -6.80 6.71
C VAL A 102 12.99 -6.06 7.30
N THR A 103 14.08 -6.00 6.53
CA THR A 103 15.30 -5.27 6.89
C THR A 103 15.47 -4.02 6.05
N ALA A 104 15.94 -2.96 6.69
CA ALA A 104 16.36 -1.74 6.04
C ALA A 104 17.78 -1.89 5.49
N TRP A 105 17.91 -1.82 4.16
CA TRP A 105 19.16 -1.46 3.52
C TRP A 105 19.06 0.01 3.09
N ILE A 106 19.57 0.92 3.92
CA ILE A 106 19.70 2.35 3.57
C ILE A 106 21.16 2.60 3.29
N VAL A 107 21.49 2.87 2.03
CA VAL A 107 22.80 3.42 1.66
C VAL A 107 22.66 4.94 1.76
N ALA A 108 23.42 5.57 2.66
CA ALA A 108 23.59 7.01 2.62
C ALA A 108 24.28 7.36 1.29
N ALA A 109 23.59 8.12 0.45
CA ALA A 109 24.10 8.62 -0.82
C ALA A 109 24.92 9.89 -0.60
#